data_AF-A0A2N6FSN6-F1
#
_entry.id   AF-A0A2N6FSN6-F1
#
_cell.length_a   1.000
_cell.length_b   1.000
_cell.length_c   1.000
_cell.angle_alpha   90.00
_cell.angle_beta   90.00
_cell.angle_gamma   90.00
#
_symmetry.space_group_name_H-M   'P 1'
#
loop_
_entity.id
_entity.type
_entity.pdbx_description
1 polymer ?
#
loop_
_entity_poly.entity_id
_entity_poly.type
_entity_poly.pdbx_seq_one_letter_code
_entity_poly.pdbx_strand_id
1 'polypeptide(L)'
;MKPILRPTLLLALFLCGLSAHPSLAVTVLFPATDAASPTAGEVYRINIIQGLPNHTAFLVDENAPNLAQQADLSDVVYINSEVNSARINTQLRDTCIGVVIEEGRLFDDFGISSNIQGRSGRFIDIVDNTHPITSSFPVVNNLEIFSATETLNHLTGTISTAASANFLAKRSAETTTQIVLTYFNIGDPLNDGVSFAAGRRVTLPWGQGMNFAAISNITPNGVTLMQNAVLWAEEVRGCKQLVKRAYLSDGTQLVGDGTETLPRGTTVQFVIYFNNPGVALTDIEIQDVLDPTFVYQSDTMRTTTMTACANVGCDATEEQNIYDTVRVASLRSDNPDGSLPGGDEVSYTAGTLTIEAGDQTSANSQLDVNANTLWALFFEAKVAL
;
A
#
# COMPACT_ATOMS: atom_id res chain seq x y z
N MET A 1 -34.12 7.22 20.57
CA MET A 1 -33.91 7.31 19.11
C MET A 1 -33.66 8.75 18.76
N LYS A 2 -32.44 9.09 18.33
CA LYS A 2 -32.05 10.44 17.90
C LYS A 2 -31.77 10.38 16.39
N PRO A 3 -32.50 11.11 15.55
CA PRO A 3 -32.13 11.28 14.15
C PRO A 3 -31.32 12.59 13.99
N ILE A 4 -30.34 12.61 13.09
CA ILE A 4 -29.67 13.84 12.66
C ILE A 4 -29.72 13.90 11.12
N LEU A 5 -30.51 14.88 10.65
CA LEU A 5 -30.49 15.68 9.40
C LEU A 5 -30.27 15.03 8.00
N ARG A 6 -31.17 15.42 7.07
CA ARG A 6 -31.18 15.13 5.61
C ARG A 6 -30.31 16.12 4.80
N PRO A 7 -30.05 15.91 3.48
CA PRO A 7 -31.02 16.15 2.37
C PRO A 7 -31.08 15.01 1.33
N THR A 8 -32.26 14.47 0.99
CA THR A 8 -33.17 14.80 -0.16
C THR A 8 -32.84 14.08 -1.47
N LEU A 9 -33.85 13.30 -1.91
CA LEU A 9 -33.95 12.35 -3.02
C LEU A 9 -34.01 13.03 -4.41
N LEU A 10 -33.33 12.46 -5.42
CA LEU A 10 -33.66 12.64 -6.83
C LEU A 10 -33.65 11.28 -7.54
N LEU A 11 -34.80 10.91 -8.12
CA LEU A 11 -35.05 9.69 -8.88
C LEU A 11 -34.71 9.94 -10.37
N ALA A 12 -33.88 9.10 -10.99
CA ALA A 12 -33.72 9.08 -12.45
C ALA A 12 -33.49 7.67 -13.01
N LEU A 13 -34.22 7.41 -14.09
CA LEU A 13 -34.40 6.22 -14.92
C LEU A 13 -33.15 5.35 -15.21
N PHE A 14 -33.38 4.04 -15.22
CA PHE A 14 -32.53 3.00 -15.78
C PHE A 14 -32.28 3.22 -17.30
N LEU A 15 -31.05 3.58 -17.66
CA LEU A 15 -30.43 3.17 -18.92
C LEU A 15 -29.25 2.25 -18.59
N CYS A 16 -29.10 1.19 -19.37
CA CYS A 16 -28.10 0.12 -19.26
C CYS A 16 -26.68 0.68 -18.97
N GLY A 17 -26.22 0.56 -17.72
CA GLY A 17 -24.98 1.16 -17.24
C GLY A 17 -23.79 0.20 -17.26
N LEU A 18 -22.70 0.62 -17.91
CA LEU A 18 -21.38 0.37 -17.32
C LEU A 18 -21.42 0.99 -15.92
N SER A 19 -21.20 0.21 -14.87
CA SER A 19 -21.05 0.75 -13.53
C SER A 19 -19.72 1.52 -13.45
N ALA A 20 -19.78 2.82 -13.74
CA ALA A 20 -18.88 3.75 -13.11
C ALA A 20 -19.15 3.64 -11.60
N HIS A 21 -18.34 2.84 -10.91
CA HIS A 21 -18.16 3.05 -9.47
C HIS A 21 -17.87 4.56 -9.30
N PRO A 22 -18.44 5.26 -8.31
CA PRO A 22 -17.85 6.52 -7.90
C PRO A 22 -16.41 6.18 -7.54
N SER A 23 -15.48 6.54 -8.42
CA SER A 23 -14.05 6.33 -8.20
C SER A 23 -13.74 6.98 -6.88
N LEU A 24 -13.34 6.17 -5.89
CA LEU A 24 -12.69 6.71 -4.71
C LEU A 24 -11.57 7.63 -5.20
N ALA A 25 -11.47 8.82 -4.60
CA ALA A 25 -10.40 9.75 -4.91
C ALA A 25 -9.08 9.11 -4.47
N VAL A 26 -8.12 9.04 -5.39
CA VAL A 26 -6.77 8.54 -5.11
C VAL A 26 -5.96 9.67 -4.50
N THR A 27 -5.37 9.42 -3.33
CA THR A 27 -4.55 10.40 -2.63
C THR A 27 -3.08 10.10 -2.84
N VAL A 28 -2.34 11.03 -3.43
CA VAL A 28 -0.90 10.96 -3.63
C VAL A 28 -0.19 11.77 -2.55
N LEU A 29 0.52 11.11 -1.63
CA LEU A 29 1.40 11.80 -0.68
C LEU A 29 2.52 12.47 -1.47
N PHE A 30 2.66 13.77 -1.29
CA PHE A 30 3.69 14.58 -1.93
C PHE A 30 4.52 15.29 -0.85
N PRO A 31 5.67 14.73 -0.45
CA PRO A 31 6.60 15.43 0.43
C PRO A 31 7.10 16.70 -0.26
N ALA A 32 6.84 17.86 0.33
CA ALA A 32 7.22 19.17 -0.19
C ALA A 32 8.30 19.80 0.68
N THR A 33 9.14 20.64 0.08
CA THR A 33 10.11 21.46 0.79
C THR A 33 9.46 22.41 1.80
N ASP A 34 8.27 22.93 1.46
CA ASP A 34 7.32 23.65 2.32
C ASP A 34 5.90 23.38 1.80
N ALA A 35 5.11 22.61 2.53
CA ALA A 35 3.75 22.24 2.15
C ALA A 35 2.78 23.43 2.11
N ALA A 36 3.07 24.51 2.85
CA ALA A 36 2.27 25.73 2.84
C ALA A 36 2.62 26.65 1.67
N SER A 37 3.83 26.52 1.11
CA SER A 37 4.31 27.34 -0.01
C SER A 37 5.16 26.52 -1.00
N PRO A 38 4.53 25.62 -1.77
CA PRO A 38 5.26 24.75 -2.70
C PRO A 38 6.01 25.55 -3.76
N THR A 39 7.16 25.04 -4.19
CA THR A 39 7.94 25.65 -5.27
C THR A 39 7.19 25.57 -6.61
N ALA A 40 7.65 26.33 -7.61
CA ALA A 40 7.11 26.20 -8.97
C ALA A 40 7.33 24.78 -9.56
N GLY A 41 8.43 24.10 -9.20
CA GLY A 41 8.72 22.73 -9.62
C GLY A 41 7.81 21.70 -8.97
N GLU A 42 7.48 21.89 -7.70
CA GLU A 42 6.51 21.07 -6.98
C GLU A 42 5.10 21.26 -7.54
N VAL A 43 4.66 22.52 -7.71
CA VAL A 43 3.36 22.84 -8.33
C VAL A 43 3.23 22.22 -9.73
N TYR A 44 4.29 22.24 -10.52
CA TYR A 44 4.28 21.63 -11.86
C TYR A 44 4.02 20.11 -11.81
N ARG A 45 4.68 19.39 -10.89
CA ARG A 45 4.47 17.94 -10.69
C ARG A 45 3.09 17.64 -10.11
N ILE A 46 2.64 18.45 -9.16
CA ILE A 46 1.29 18.35 -8.59
C ILE A 46 0.25 18.49 -9.70
N ASN A 47 0.41 19.43 -10.64
CA ASN A 47 -0.50 19.57 -11.78
C ASN A 47 -0.49 18.35 -12.71
N ILE A 48 0.66 17.69 -12.91
CA ILE A 48 0.73 16.44 -13.68
C ILE A 48 -0.04 15.32 -12.97
N ILE A 49 0.15 15.19 -11.65
CA ILE A 49 -0.52 14.19 -10.80
C ILE A 49 -2.02 14.44 -10.78
N GLN A 50 -2.46 15.67 -10.52
CA GLN A 50 -3.89 16.05 -10.50
C GLN A 50 -4.52 16.05 -11.90
N GLY A 51 -3.72 15.95 -12.96
CA GLY A 51 -4.19 15.69 -14.31
C GLY A 51 -4.66 14.24 -14.52
N LEU A 52 -4.29 13.32 -13.63
CA LEU A 52 -4.81 11.95 -13.62
C LEU A 52 -6.26 11.92 -13.12
N PRO A 53 -7.11 10.99 -13.63
CA PRO A 53 -8.49 10.90 -13.20
C PRO A 53 -8.63 10.63 -11.70
N ASN A 54 -9.35 11.50 -10.98
CA ASN A 54 -9.64 11.35 -9.54
C ASN A 54 -8.42 11.36 -8.60
N HIS A 55 -7.29 11.91 -9.04
CA HIS A 55 -6.09 12.02 -8.20
C HIS A 55 -6.00 13.38 -7.52
N THR A 56 -5.63 13.37 -6.24
CA THR A 56 -5.33 14.58 -5.46
C THR A 56 -3.94 14.46 -4.84
N ALA A 57 -3.21 15.57 -4.78
CA ALA A 57 -1.95 15.63 -4.05
C ALA A 57 -2.23 16.01 -2.58
N PHE A 58 -1.72 15.21 -1.66
CA PHE A 58 -1.69 15.51 -0.23
C PHE A 58 -0.28 15.94 0.16
N LEU A 59 -0.12 17.24 0.40
CA LEU A 59 1.18 17.84 0.67
C LEU A 59 1.52 17.73 2.15
N VAL A 60 2.74 17.29 2.42
CA VAL A 60 3.30 17.18 3.77
C VAL A 60 4.73 17.71 3.72
N ASP A 61 5.17 18.45 4.74
CA ASP A 61 6.55 18.91 4.79
C ASP A 61 7.51 17.70 4.80
N GLU A 62 8.58 17.77 4.03
CA GLU A 62 9.59 16.71 3.91
C GLU A 62 10.29 16.35 5.23
N ASN A 63 10.22 17.25 6.22
CA ASN A 63 10.75 17.06 7.57
C ASN A 63 9.66 16.76 8.61
N ALA A 64 8.43 16.48 8.17
CA ALA A 64 7.36 16.11 9.08
C ALA A 64 7.77 14.85 9.85
N PRO A 65 7.72 14.86 11.20
CA PRO A 65 8.15 13.72 12.02
C PRO A 65 7.23 12.49 11.89
N ASN A 66 6.10 12.66 11.21
CA ASN A 66 5.08 11.64 11.00
C ASN A 66 4.90 11.26 9.52
N LEU A 67 5.93 11.47 8.68
CA LEU A 67 5.83 11.28 7.23
C LEU A 67 5.43 9.85 6.85
N ALA A 68 5.92 8.84 7.56
CA ALA A 68 5.55 7.45 7.37
C ALA A 68 4.05 7.21 7.65
N GLN A 69 3.51 7.75 8.74
CA GLN A 69 2.09 7.63 9.07
C GLN A 69 1.20 8.37 8.05
N GLN A 70 1.67 9.47 7.47
CA GLN A 70 0.95 10.16 6.39
C GLN A 70 0.91 9.31 5.10
N ALA A 71 1.95 8.53 4.84
CA ALA A 71 1.97 7.57 3.74
C ALA A 71 0.90 6.49 3.94
N ASP A 72 0.68 6.00 5.15
CA ASP A 72 -0.35 5.00 5.42
C ASP A 72 -1.78 5.50 5.10
N LEU A 73 -2.02 6.81 5.21
CA LEU A 73 -3.28 7.46 4.87
C LEU A 73 -3.44 7.79 3.37
N SER A 74 -2.39 7.57 2.57
CA SER A 74 -2.35 7.87 1.13
C SER A 74 -2.32 6.57 0.33
N ASP A 75 -2.50 6.63 -0.98
CA ASP A 75 -2.51 5.46 -1.88
C ASP A 75 -1.16 5.23 -2.56
N VAL A 76 -0.42 6.30 -2.78
CA VAL A 76 0.92 6.30 -3.39
C VAL A 76 1.71 7.50 -2.89
N VAL A 77 3.03 7.34 -2.79
CA VAL A 77 3.97 8.42 -2.50
C VAL A 77 4.65 8.86 -3.80
N TYR A 78 4.73 10.17 -4.03
CA TYR A 78 5.57 10.75 -5.06
C TYR A 78 6.70 11.58 -4.43
N ILE A 79 7.92 11.07 -4.46
CA ILE A 79 9.11 11.77 -3.95
C ILE A 79 9.75 12.56 -5.08
N ASN A 80 9.52 13.87 -5.08
CA ASN A 80 10.09 14.77 -6.08
C ASN A 80 11.57 15.07 -5.81
N SER A 81 12.27 15.59 -6.81
CA SER A 81 13.71 15.90 -6.74
C SER A 81 14.13 17.14 -5.94
N GLU A 82 13.19 18.00 -5.56
CA GLU A 82 13.50 19.23 -4.84
C GLU A 82 13.56 19.00 -3.33
N VAL A 83 13.12 17.82 -2.87
CA VAL A 83 13.23 17.42 -1.47
C VAL A 83 14.69 17.24 -1.05
N ASN A 84 14.94 17.43 0.22
CA ASN A 84 16.19 17.10 0.85
C ASN A 84 16.21 15.61 1.22
N SER A 85 16.98 14.83 0.46
CA SER A 85 17.22 13.40 0.72
C SER A 85 17.62 13.10 2.18
N ALA A 86 18.38 13.96 2.85
CA ALA A 86 18.75 13.71 4.24
C ALA A 86 17.58 13.84 5.23
N ARG A 87 16.52 14.58 4.88
CA ARG A 87 15.29 14.70 5.67
C ARG A 87 14.37 13.51 5.43
N ILE A 88 14.19 13.11 4.18
CA ILE A 88 13.37 11.93 3.84
C ILE A 88 14.05 10.65 4.33
N ASN A 89 15.34 10.46 4.02
CA ASN A 89 16.15 9.31 4.41
C ASN A 89 15.37 8.00 4.12
N THR A 90 15.30 7.12 5.11
CA THR A 90 14.66 5.81 5.11
C THR A 90 13.22 5.84 5.58
N GLN A 91 12.65 7.01 5.92
CA GLN A 91 11.32 7.12 6.54
C GLN A 91 10.21 6.46 5.69
N LEU A 92 10.37 6.49 4.37
CA LEU A 92 9.41 5.96 3.41
C LEU A 92 9.89 4.67 2.73
N ARG A 93 11.05 4.12 3.13
CA ARG A 93 11.60 2.89 2.56
C ARG A 93 10.66 1.71 2.80
N ASP A 94 10.16 1.61 4.03
CA ASP A 94 9.38 0.45 4.50
C ASP A 94 7.86 0.71 4.41
N THR A 95 7.45 1.79 3.73
CA THR A 95 6.02 2.08 3.55
C THR A 95 5.33 1.02 2.69
N CYS A 96 4.09 0.76 3.03
CA CYS A 96 3.28 -0.28 2.46
C CYS A 96 2.69 0.12 1.11
N ILE A 97 2.62 1.41 0.82
CA ILE A 97 2.08 1.88 -0.45
C ILE A 97 3.16 1.96 -1.52
N GLY A 98 2.76 2.18 -2.77
CA GLY A 98 3.68 2.44 -3.85
C GLY A 98 4.50 3.71 -3.62
N VAL A 99 5.75 3.74 -4.08
CA VAL A 99 6.61 4.93 -4.04
C VAL A 99 7.23 5.16 -5.41
N VAL A 100 6.98 6.33 -5.97
CA VAL A 100 7.65 6.86 -7.17
C VAL A 100 8.77 7.80 -6.71
N ILE A 101 9.99 7.56 -7.16
CA ILE A 101 11.20 8.23 -6.65
C ILE A 101 11.92 8.95 -7.78
N GLU A 102 11.91 10.28 -7.76
CA GLU A 102 12.79 11.12 -8.59
C GLU A 102 14.14 11.38 -7.91
N GLU A 103 14.14 11.61 -6.60
CA GLU A 103 15.36 12.01 -5.87
C GLU A 103 16.37 10.85 -5.85
N GLY A 104 17.34 10.91 -6.78
CA GLY A 104 18.32 9.85 -6.99
C GLY A 104 19.23 9.58 -5.80
N ARG A 105 19.42 10.56 -4.91
CA ARG A 105 20.19 10.37 -3.66
C ARG A 105 19.46 9.54 -2.61
N LEU A 106 18.20 9.17 -2.83
CA LEU A 106 17.48 8.24 -1.97
C LEU A 106 17.57 6.79 -2.48
N PHE A 107 18.24 6.53 -3.61
CA PHE A 107 18.28 5.17 -4.16
C PHE A 107 19.06 4.20 -3.27
N ASP A 108 20.05 4.67 -2.51
CA ASP A 108 20.75 3.86 -1.50
C ASP A 108 19.91 3.70 -0.24
N ASP A 109 19.28 4.78 0.24
CA ASP A 109 18.35 4.73 1.37
C ASP A 109 17.17 3.78 1.12
N PHE A 110 16.69 3.69 -0.11
CA PHE A 110 15.60 2.79 -0.52
C PHE A 110 16.08 1.39 -0.91
N GLY A 111 17.38 1.12 -0.81
CA GLY A 111 17.96 -0.18 -1.11
C GLY A 111 17.89 -0.58 -2.60
N ILE A 112 17.84 0.40 -3.51
CA ILE A 112 17.76 0.17 -4.95
C ILE A 112 19.17 -0.02 -5.54
N SER A 113 20.08 0.89 -5.21
CA SER A 113 21.47 0.83 -5.62
C SER A 113 22.36 1.56 -4.62
N SER A 114 23.57 1.09 -4.37
CA SER A 114 24.46 1.73 -3.39
C SER A 114 25.02 3.07 -3.85
N ASN A 115 24.82 3.46 -5.13
CA ASN A 115 25.26 4.73 -5.65
C ASN A 115 24.47 5.12 -6.91
N ILE A 116 24.45 6.42 -7.21
CA ILE A 116 23.79 7.01 -8.38
C ILE A 116 24.79 7.89 -9.14
N GLN A 117 24.63 7.95 -10.46
CA GLN A 117 25.35 8.93 -11.27
C GLN A 117 24.43 9.69 -12.22
N GLY A 118 24.66 10.99 -12.31
CA GLY A 118 24.06 11.88 -13.28
C GLY A 118 24.87 11.94 -14.57
N ARG A 119 24.18 11.90 -15.70
CA ARG A 119 24.77 12.12 -17.03
C ARG A 119 23.84 12.96 -17.89
N SER A 120 24.39 13.90 -18.63
CA SER A 120 23.62 14.75 -19.53
C SER A 120 22.93 13.92 -20.64
N GLY A 121 21.66 14.20 -20.90
CA GLY A 121 20.88 13.49 -21.90
C GLY A 121 19.46 14.02 -22.05
N ARG A 122 18.77 13.50 -23.07
CA ARG A 122 17.37 13.81 -23.40
C ARG A 122 16.54 12.57 -23.71
N PHE A 123 17.23 11.46 -23.99
CA PHE A 123 16.67 10.26 -24.58
C PHE A 123 16.98 9.05 -23.71
N ILE A 124 16.02 8.14 -23.65
CA ILE A 124 16.17 6.81 -23.05
C ILE A 124 15.81 5.75 -24.09
N ASP A 125 16.35 4.55 -23.92
CA ASP A 125 15.96 3.38 -24.72
C ASP A 125 14.99 2.55 -23.89
N ILE A 126 13.76 2.38 -24.38
CA ILE A 126 12.78 1.47 -23.76
C ILE A 126 13.20 0.04 -24.09
N VAL A 127 13.43 -0.79 -23.08
CA VAL A 127 13.86 -2.19 -23.24
C VAL A 127 12.73 -3.19 -23.05
N ASP A 128 11.68 -2.80 -22.33
CA ASP A 128 10.46 -3.57 -22.13
C ASP A 128 9.27 -2.61 -22.23
N ASN A 129 8.34 -2.90 -23.13
CA ASN A 129 7.08 -2.17 -23.31
C ASN A 129 5.85 -3.04 -23.01
N THR A 130 6.04 -4.19 -22.37
CA THR A 130 4.93 -5.02 -21.87
C THR A 130 4.48 -4.59 -20.48
N HIS A 131 5.37 -3.93 -19.72
CA HIS A 131 5.06 -3.39 -18.41
C HIS A 131 4.14 -2.16 -18.48
N PRO A 132 3.13 -1.99 -17.59
CA PRO A 132 2.20 -0.86 -17.63
C PRO A 132 2.86 0.52 -17.72
N ILE A 133 3.94 0.73 -16.97
CA ILE A 133 4.73 1.99 -16.96
C ILE A 133 5.16 2.42 -18.38
N THR A 134 5.59 1.47 -19.20
CA THR A 134 6.16 1.73 -20.53
C THR A 134 5.29 1.26 -21.69
N SER A 135 4.11 0.68 -21.40
CA SER A 135 3.20 0.08 -22.38
C SER A 135 2.67 1.03 -23.44
N SER A 136 2.63 2.33 -23.15
CA SER A 136 2.24 3.38 -24.10
C SER A 136 3.35 3.75 -25.09
N PHE A 137 4.57 3.24 -24.89
CA PHE A 137 5.72 3.57 -25.73
C PHE A 137 6.12 2.38 -26.61
N PRO A 138 6.53 2.62 -27.87
CA PRO A 138 7.19 1.60 -28.65
C PRO A 138 8.57 1.28 -28.05
N VAL A 139 9.06 0.06 -28.23
CA VAL A 139 10.48 -0.27 -28.01
C VAL A 139 11.31 0.51 -29.03
N VAL A 140 11.93 1.60 -28.60
CA VAL A 140 12.73 2.51 -29.44
C VAL A 140 14.03 2.88 -28.74
N ASN A 141 15.08 3.10 -29.53
CA ASN A 141 16.42 3.45 -29.06
C ASN A 141 16.64 4.98 -29.06
N ASN A 142 15.66 5.75 -28.57
CA ASN A 142 15.69 7.23 -28.49
C ASN A 142 14.34 7.83 -28.07
N LEU A 143 13.65 7.30 -27.05
CA LEU A 143 12.46 7.97 -26.53
C LEU A 143 12.86 9.31 -25.90
N GLU A 144 12.46 10.41 -26.52
CA GLU A 144 12.72 11.75 -26.02
C GLU A 144 11.84 12.01 -24.79
N ILE A 145 12.48 12.24 -23.63
CA ILE A 145 11.80 12.56 -22.37
C ILE A 145 12.03 14.02 -21.95
N PHE A 146 13.07 14.68 -22.48
CA PHE A 146 13.32 16.12 -22.28
C PHE A 146 13.54 16.87 -23.59
N SER A 147 12.94 18.06 -23.69
CA SER A 147 13.08 18.99 -24.82
C SER A 147 14.42 19.76 -24.83
N ALA A 148 15.14 19.74 -23.71
CA ALA A 148 16.50 20.27 -23.55
C ALA A 148 17.38 19.26 -22.81
N THR A 149 18.70 19.39 -22.92
CA THR A 149 19.63 18.47 -22.26
C THR A 149 19.57 18.64 -20.75
N GLU A 150 19.18 17.57 -20.05
CA GLU A 150 19.06 17.50 -18.60
C GLU A 150 19.93 16.39 -18.01
N THR A 151 20.02 16.33 -16.69
CA THR A 151 20.71 15.24 -15.99
C THR A 151 19.79 14.02 -15.88
N LEU A 152 20.22 12.92 -16.51
CA LEU A 152 19.61 11.60 -16.35
C LEU A 152 20.33 10.81 -15.26
N ASN A 153 19.55 10.25 -14.35
CA ASN A 153 19.98 9.36 -13.28
C ASN A 153 20.19 7.95 -13.85
N HIS A 154 21.32 7.32 -13.55
CA HIS A 154 21.47 5.88 -13.73
C HIS A 154 22.12 5.19 -12.52
N LEU A 155 21.67 3.97 -12.26
CA LEU A 155 22.10 3.16 -11.12
C LEU A 155 23.58 2.75 -11.27
N THR A 156 24.33 2.82 -10.17
CA THR A 156 25.74 2.37 -10.12
C THR A 156 26.05 1.71 -8.77
N GLY A 157 27.27 1.16 -8.63
CA GLY A 157 27.66 0.44 -7.41
C GLY A 157 26.95 -0.93 -7.30
N THR A 158 26.59 -1.31 -6.08
CA THR A 158 25.80 -2.52 -5.82
C THR A 158 24.34 -2.24 -6.16
N ILE A 159 23.88 -2.74 -7.29
CA ILE A 159 22.49 -2.67 -7.74
C ILE A 159 21.76 -3.91 -7.21
N SER A 160 20.53 -3.75 -6.72
CA SER A 160 19.74 -4.90 -6.27
C SER A 160 19.53 -5.90 -7.42
N THR A 161 19.33 -7.17 -7.08
CA THR A 161 19.05 -8.22 -8.06
C THR A 161 17.71 -7.96 -8.76
N ALA A 162 16.71 -7.44 -8.03
CA ALA A 162 15.43 -7.02 -8.59
C ALA A 162 15.61 -5.89 -9.62
N ALA A 163 16.34 -4.81 -9.28
CA ALA A 163 16.56 -3.71 -10.22
C ALA A 163 17.33 -4.13 -11.47
N SER A 164 18.26 -5.08 -11.32
CA SER A 164 19.01 -5.63 -12.45
C SER A 164 18.16 -6.50 -13.38
N ALA A 165 17.11 -7.15 -12.84
CA ALA A 165 16.19 -7.99 -13.60
C ALA A 165 14.98 -7.23 -14.14
N ASN A 166 14.50 -6.21 -13.42
CA ASN A 166 13.22 -5.52 -13.61
C ASN A 166 13.40 -4.08 -14.08
N PHE A 167 14.28 -3.84 -15.06
CA PHE A 167 14.46 -2.51 -15.64
C PHE A 167 13.72 -2.35 -16.96
N LEU A 168 13.12 -1.18 -17.16
CA LEU A 168 12.25 -0.86 -18.29
C LEU A 168 12.93 0.06 -19.31
N ALA A 169 13.95 0.81 -18.88
CA ALA A 169 14.74 1.64 -19.76
C ALA A 169 16.19 1.78 -19.33
N LYS A 170 17.03 2.07 -20.32
CA LYS A 170 18.46 2.42 -20.15
C LYS A 170 18.77 3.75 -20.83
N ARG A 171 19.94 4.35 -20.55
CA ARG A 171 20.41 5.53 -21.31
C ARG A 171 20.62 5.18 -22.78
N SER A 172 20.22 6.10 -23.65
CA SER A 172 20.33 5.94 -25.09
C SER A 172 21.77 6.12 -25.59
N ALA A 173 22.14 5.36 -26.63
CA ALA A 173 23.44 5.41 -27.31
C ALA A 173 24.68 5.10 -26.43
N GLU A 174 24.50 4.39 -25.31
CA GLU A 174 25.58 3.96 -24.43
C GLU A 174 26.05 2.52 -24.76
N THR A 175 27.35 2.26 -24.58
CA THR A 175 27.95 0.93 -24.85
C THR A 175 27.77 -0.05 -23.69
N THR A 176 27.54 0.46 -22.49
CA THR A 176 27.22 -0.33 -21.29
C THR A 176 25.78 -0.07 -20.86
N THR A 177 25.12 -1.09 -20.31
CA THR A 177 23.76 -0.94 -19.78
C THR A 177 23.79 0.00 -18.58
N GLN A 178 23.23 1.20 -18.75
CA GLN A 178 23.04 2.19 -17.70
C GLN A 178 21.54 2.28 -17.40
N ILE A 179 21.10 1.58 -16.36
CA ILE A 179 19.69 1.47 -15.96
C ILE A 179 19.21 2.84 -15.45
N VAL A 180 18.15 3.37 -16.06
CA VAL A 180 17.56 4.68 -15.70
C VAL A 180 16.13 4.58 -15.17
N LEU A 181 15.42 3.51 -15.53
CA LEU A 181 14.06 3.25 -15.11
C LEU A 181 13.97 1.80 -14.69
N THR A 182 13.72 1.58 -13.40
CA THR A 182 13.49 0.26 -12.83
C THR A 182 12.28 0.30 -11.92
N TYR A 183 11.69 -0.88 -11.70
CA TYR A 183 10.64 -1.04 -10.73
C TYR A 183 10.95 -2.21 -9.78
N PHE A 184 10.25 -2.23 -8.65
CA PHE A 184 10.24 -3.31 -7.67
C PHE A 184 8.80 -3.67 -7.39
N ASN A 185 8.46 -4.94 -7.54
CA ASN A 185 7.26 -5.51 -6.96
C ASN A 185 7.40 -5.61 -5.44
N ILE A 186 6.27 -5.87 -4.80
CA ILE A 186 6.23 -6.15 -3.36
C ILE A 186 6.98 -7.46 -3.11
N GLY A 187 7.84 -7.47 -2.10
CA GLY A 187 8.68 -8.62 -1.79
C GLY A 187 9.92 -8.76 -2.67
N ASP A 188 10.19 -7.83 -3.60
CA ASP A 188 11.43 -7.85 -4.36
C ASP A 188 12.63 -7.54 -3.44
N PRO A 189 13.76 -8.26 -3.59
CA PRO A 189 14.94 -8.07 -2.75
C PRO A 189 15.60 -6.70 -2.98
N LEU A 190 15.98 -6.06 -1.87
CA LEU A 190 16.77 -4.83 -1.87
C LEU A 190 18.27 -5.14 -1.96
N ASN A 191 19.08 -4.11 -2.20
CA ASN A 191 20.53 -4.23 -2.47
C ASN A 191 21.37 -4.66 -1.26
N ASP A 192 20.79 -4.70 -0.06
CA ASP A 192 21.42 -5.23 1.16
C ASP A 192 21.37 -6.76 1.22
N GLY A 193 20.60 -7.40 0.33
CA GLY A 193 20.45 -8.85 0.24
C GLY A 193 19.67 -9.49 1.40
N VAL A 194 19.09 -8.69 2.30
CA VAL A 194 18.36 -9.17 3.49
C VAL A 194 16.97 -8.54 3.63
N SER A 195 16.77 -7.34 3.10
CA SER A 195 15.51 -6.61 3.12
C SER A 195 14.74 -6.77 1.81
N PHE A 196 13.44 -6.50 1.86
CA PHE A 196 12.53 -6.62 0.72
C PHE A 196 11.63 -5.39 0.60
N ALA A 197 11.21 -5.05 -0.62
CA ALA A 197 10.33 -3.90 -0.86
C ALA A 197 8.94 -4.14 -0.23
N ALA A 198 8.57 -3.30 0.75
CA ALA A 198 7.28 -3.39 1.46
C ALA A 198 6.07 -2.91 0.63
N GLY A 199 6.33 -2.17 -0.45
CA GLY A 199 5.35 -1.70 -1.42
C GLY A 199 6.01 -1.67 -2.81
N ARG A 200 5.24 -1.37 -3.86
CA ARG A 200 5.82 -1.14 -5.19
C ARG A 200 6.81 0.03 -5.16
N ARG A 201 7.91 -0.04 -5.91
CA ARG A 201 8.86 1.09 -6.06
C ARG A 201 9.14 1.34 -7.54
N VAL A 202 9.25 2.60 -7.94
CA VAL A 202 9.70 3.01 -9.28
C VAL A 202 10.75 4.09 -9.15
N THR A 203 11.87 3.96 -9.84
CA THR A 203 12.82 5.06 -10.02
C THR A 203 12.55 5.79 -11.33
N LEU A 204 12.47 7.11 -11.31
CA LEU A 204 12.38 7.87 -12.55
C LEU A 204 13.77 8.16 -13.14
N PRO A 205 13.89 8.30 -14.48
CA PRO A 205 15.17 8.57 -15.16
C PRO A 205 15.86 9.88 -14.79
N TRP A 206 15.27 10.69 -13.93
CA TRP A 206 15.66 12.07 -13.66
C TRP A 206 15.56 12.38 -12.18
N GLY A 207 16.09 13.54 -11.78
CA GLY A 207 15.89 14.12 -10.46
C GLY A 207 17.17 14.56 -9.76
N GLN A 208 18.36 14.12 -10.15
CA GLN A 208 19.57 14.63 -9.48
C GLN A 208 19.81 16.12 -9.81
N GLY A 209 19.50 17.00 -8.85
CA GLY A 209 19.68 18.45 -8.98
C GLY A 209 18.69 19.12 -9.94
N MET A 210 17.52 18.51 -10.19
CA MET A 210 16.48 19.12 -11.01
C MET A 210 15.81 20.28 -10.29
N ASN A 211 15.88 21.46 -10.91
CA ASN A 211 15.12 22.64 -10.52
C ASN A 211 13.92 22.85 -11.45
N PHE A 212 13.14 23.90 -11.23
CA PHE A 212 11.99 24.24 -12.08
C PHE A 212 12.34 24.36 -13.59
N ALA A 213 13.49 24.95 -13.93
CA ALA A 213 13.90 25.09 -15.33
C ALA A 213 14.12 23.72 -16.00
N ALA A 214 14.66 22.74 -15.25
CA ALA A 214 14.85 21.38 -15.74
C ALA A 214 13.52 20.61 -15.88
N ILE A 215 12.64 20.66 -14.86
CA ILE A 215 11.37 19.91 -14.91
C ILE A 215 10.39 20.47 -15.94
N SER A 216 10.43 21.79 -16.20
CA SER A 216 9.62 22.40 -17.25
C SER A 216 10.04 22.00 -18.67
N ASN A 217 11.21 21.36 -18.84
CA ASN A 217 11.65 20.81 -20.12
C ASN A 217 11.11 19.39 -20.39
N ILE A 218 10.37 18.76 -19.46
CA ILE A 218 9.80 17.43 -19.68
C ILE A 218 8.85 17.44 -20.89
N THR A 219 9.01 16.46 -21.77
CA THR A 219 8.17 16.30 -22.96
C THR A 219 6.84 15.62 -22.61
N PRO A 220 5.85 15.59 -23.52
CA PRO A 220 4.65 14.76 -23.33
C PRO A 220 4.96 13.30 -23.01
N ASN A 221 6.02 12.70 -23.59
CA ASN A 221 6.42 11.33 -23.26
C ASN A 221 6.92 11.21 -21.81
N GLY A 222 7.70 12.19 -21.34
CA GLY A 222 8.15 12.20 -19.95
C GLY A 222 6.99 12.39 -18.97
N VAL A 223 5.99 13.22 -19.31
CA VAL A 223 4.75 13.36 -18.55
C VAL A 223 3.98 12.04 -18.50
N THR A 224 3.79 11.38 -19.64
CA THR A 224 3.13 10.07 -19.70
C THR A 224 3.89 9.01 -18.89
N LEU A 225 5.22 9.03 -18.92
CA LEU A 225 6.03 8.11 -18.12
C LEU A 225 5.83 8.33 -16.62
N MET A 226 5.84 9.59 -16.17
CA MET A 226 5.56 9.96 -14.78
C MET A 226 4.16 9.51 -14.35
N GLN A 227 3.15 9.77 -15.19
CA GLN A 227 1.76 9.40 -14.95
C GLN A 227 1.58 7.88 -14.84
N ASN A 228 2.14 7.11 -15.78
CA ASN A 228 2.06 5.65 -15.73
C ASN A 228 2.81 5.07 -14.51
N ALA A 229 3.89 5.71 -14.06
CA ALA A 229 4.59 5.31 -12.84
C ALA A 229 3.72 5.50 -11.59
N VAL A 230 2.98 6.60 -11.49
CA VAL A 230 2.02 6.85 -10.40
C VAL A 230 0.89 5.83 -10.44
N LEU A 231 0.23 5.67 -11.60
CA LEU A 231 -0.87 4.71 -11.80
C LEU A 231 -0.45 3.27 -11.48
N TRP A 232 0.77 2.88 -11.84
CA TRP A 232 1.24 1.53 -11.50
C TRP A 232 1.57 1.40 -10.01
N ALA A 233 2.08 2.45 -9.37
CA ALA A 233 2.46 2.39 -7.97
C ALA A 233 1.24 2.36 -7.02
N GLU A 234 0.11 2.98 -7.38
CA GLU A 234 -1.09 3.01 -6.53
C GLU A 234 -1.91 1.72 -6.50
N GLU A 235 -1.78 0.87 -7.53
CA GLU A 235 -2.64 -0.32 -7.72
C GLU A 235 -2.58 -1.33 -6.54
N VAL A 236 -1.49 -1.34 -5.75
CA VAL A 236 -1.27 -2.37 -4.73
C VAL A 236 -0.54 -1.83 -3.50
N ARG A 237 -1.16 -1.95 -2.33
CA ARG A 237 -0.49 -1.78 -1.02
C ARG A 237 0.18 -3.08 -0.63
N GLY A 238 1.48 -3.12 -0.38
CA GLY A 238 2.30 -4.30 -0.10
C GLY A 238 2.48 -4.73 1.35
N CYS A 239 2.15 -3.91 2.35
CA CYS A 239 2.01 -4.47 3.69
C CYS A 239 0.61 -5.02 3.90
N LYS A 240 0.58 -6.32 4.23
CA LYS A 240 -0.04 -6.83 5.45
C LYS A 240 -1.34 -6.11 5.82
N GLN A 241 -2.42 -6.47 5.15
CA GLN A 241 -3.73 -5.99 5.54
C GLN A 241 -4.20 -6.81 6.74
N LEU A 242 -4.08 -6.25 7.95
CA LEU A 242 -4.94 -6.65 9.05
C LEU A 242 -6.32 -6.09 8.73
N VAL A 243 -7.25 -6.98 8.44
CA VAL A 243 -8.62 -6.62 8.04
C VAL A 243 -9.58 -7.15 9.08
N LYS A 244 -10.52 -6.29 9.48
CA LYS A 244 -11.69 -6.69 10.27
C LYS A 244 -12.95 -6.57 9.40
N ARG A 245 -13.75 -7.62 9.38
CA ARG A 245 -15.07 -7.69 8.74
C ARG A 245 -16.11 -8.15 9.76
N ALA A 246 -17.36 -7.77 9.50
CA ALA A 246 -18.50 -8.18 10.29
C ALA A 246 -19.58 -8.74 9.38
N TYR A 247 -20.25 -9.78 9.83
CA TYR A 247 -21.28 -10.50 9.10
C TYR A 247 -22.49 -10.73 10.00
N LEU A 248 -23.67 -10.78 9.40
CA LEU A 248 -24.85 -11.33 10.04
C LEU A 248 -24.75 -12.86 10.07
N SER A 249 -25.56 -13.51 10.90
CA SER A 249 -25.57 -14.98 11.04
C SER A 249 -25.95 -15.72 9.76
N ASP A 250 -26.57 -15.06 8.78
CA ASP A 250 -26.87 -15.60 7.46
C ASP A 250 -25.70 -15.49 6.46
N GLY A 251 -24.58 -14.91 6.88
CA GLY A 251 -23.40 -14.68 6.04
C GLY A 251 -23.43 -13.37 5.27
N THR A 252 -24.45 -12.51 5.44
CA THR A 252 -24.46 -11.19 4.83
C THR A 252 -23.40 -10.29 5.46
N GLN A 253 -22.46 -9.80 4.67
CA GLN A 253 -21.44 -8.85 5.12
C GLN A 253 -22.08 -7.50 5.49
N LEU A 254 -21.68 -6.98 6.65
CA LEU A 254 -21.95 -5.61 7.05
C LEU A 254 -20.91 -4.70 6.41
N VAL A 255 -21.36 -3.64 5.75
CA VAL A 255 -20.54 -2.75 4.92
C VAL A 255 -19.70 -1.80 5.79
N GLY A 256 -20.00 -1.69 7.09
CA GLY A 256 -19.11 -1.08 8.07
C GLY A 256 -18.96 0.44 7.92
N ASP A 257 -19.90 1.09 7.23
CA ASP A 257 -19.91 2.55 7.03
C ASP A 257 -20.45 3.33 8.25
N GLY A 258 -20.80 2.62 9.33
CA GLY A 258 -21.35 3.18 10.56
C GLY A 258 -22.80 3.65 10.46
N THR A 259 -23.49 3.40 9.34
CA THR A 259 -24.91 3.77 9.15
C THR A 259 -25.87 2.62 9.48
N GLU A 260 -25.34 1.40 9.58
CA GLU A 260 -26.09 0.19 9.83
C GLU A 260 -26.64 0.18 11.28
N THR A 261 -27.96 0.12 11.41
CA THR A 261 -28.61 -0.03 12.72
C THR A 261 -28.96 -1.49 12.95
N LEU A 262 -28.30 -2.12 13.92
CA LEU A 262 -28.58 -3.50 14.30
C LEU A 262 -29.59 -3.57 15.46
N PRO A 263 -30.63 -4.40 15.36
CA PRO A 263 -31.51 -4.68 16.50
C PRO A 263 -30.73 -5.22 17.70
N ARG A 264 -31.19 -4.91 18.92
CA ARG A 264 -30.65 -5.52 20.14
C ARG A 264 -30.77 -7.04 20.08
N GLY A 265 -29.76 -7.74 20.59
CA GLY A 265 -29.69 -9.20 20.55
C GLY A 265 -29.28 -9.77 19.18
N THR A 266 -29.06 -8.94 18.16
CA THR A 266 -28.48 -9.39 16.89
C THR A 266 -27.11 -9.98 17.16
N THR A 267 -26.87 -11.18 16.65
CA THR A 267 -25.54 -11.80 16.67
C THR A 267 -24.78 -11.32 15.45
N VAL A 268 -23.61 -10.76 15.69
CA VAL A 268 -22.65 -10.32 14.68
C VAL A 268 -21.46 -11.25 14.73
N GLN A 269 -21.06 -11.71 13.57
CA GLN A 269 -19.93 -12.59 13.35
C GLN A 269 -18.76 -11.77 12.84
N PHE A 270 -17.70 -11.66 13.64
CA PHE A 270 -16.51 -10.92 13.26
C PHE A 270 -15.48 -11.86 12.65
N VAL A 271 -14.82 -11.39 11.60
CA VAL A 271 -13.64 -12.02 11.04
C VAL A 271 -12.51 -11.00 11.07
N ILE A 272 -11.41 -11.35 11.73
CA ILE A 272 -10.15 -10.62 11.68
C ILE A 272 -9.19 -11.49 10.90
N TYR A 273 -8.58 -10.98 9.84
CA TYR A 273 -7.57 -11.72 9.11
C TYR A 273 -6.37 -10.87 8.77
N PHE A 274 -5.25 -11.55 8.59
CA PHE A 274 -3.98 -10.98 8.25
C PHE A 274 -3.50 -11.61 6.93
N ASN A 275 -3.60 -10.86 5.84
CA ASN A 275 -3.16 -11.32 4.52
C ASN A 275 -1.64 -11.15 4.37
N ASN A 276 -0.89 -12.25 4.22
CA ASN A 276 0.57 -12.24 4.08
C ASN A 276 1.03 -12.83 2.74
N PRO A 277 0.92 -12.09 1.62
CA PRO A 277 1.46 -12.50 0.32
C PRO A 277 2.99 -12.39 0.22
N GLY A 278 3.68 -12.08 1.33
CA GLY A 278 5.12 -11.85 1.38
C GLY A 278 5.89 -12.98 2.07
N VAL A 279 6.96 -12.58 2.76
CA VAL A 279 7.82 -13.49 3.52
C VAL A 279 7.14 -14.00 4.79
N ALA A 280 7.64 -15.11 5.34
CA ALA A 280 7.14 -15.63 6.61
C ALA A 280 7.35 -14.61 7.74
N LEU A 281 6.37 -14.51 8.62
CA LEU A 281 6.39 -13.68 9.81
C LEU A 281 6.34 -14.58 11.03
N THR A 282 7.18 -14.24 11.99
CA THR A 282 7.21 -14.93 13.28
C THR A 282 6.72 -14.00 14.35
N ASP A 283 5.96 -14.55 15.30
CA ASP A 283 5.55 -13.83 16.50
C ASP A 283 4.78 -12.54 16.18
N ILE A 284 3.70 -12.66 15.42
CA ILE A 284 2.78 -11.55 15.20
C ILE A 284 1.77 -11.45 16.35
N GLU A 285 1.38 -10.23 16.68
CA GLU A 285 0.37 -9.94 17.67
C GLU A 285 -0.85 -9.28 17.02
N ILE A 286 -2.05 -9.74 17.38
CA ILE A 286 -3.30 -9.15 16.93
C ILE A 286 -4.14 -8.84 18.16
N GLN A 287 -4.59 -7.58 18.25
CA GLN A 287 -5.43 -7.10 19.34
C GLN A 287 -6.65 -6.38 18.77
N ASP A 288 -7.83 -6.76 19.24
CA ASP A 288 -9.09 -6.08 18.95
C ASP A 288 -9.84 -5.78 20.24
N VAL A 289 -10.27 -4.53 20.42
CA VAL A 289 -11.07 -4.13 21.60
C VAL A 289 -12.52 -4.04 21.16
N LEU A 290 -13.35 -4.92 21.72
CA LEU A 290 -14.76 -4.97 21.40
C LEU A 290 -15.47 -3.74 21.99
N ASP A 291 -16.27 -3.04 21.17
CA ASP A 291 -17.09 -1.93 21.64
C ASP A 291 -18.03 -2.44 22.76
N PRO A 292 -18.20 -1.71 23.89
CA PRO A 292 -19.05 -2.13 25.01
C PRO A 292 -20.52 -2.41 24.66
N THR A 293 -20.99 -1.94 23.51
CA THR A 293 -22.32 -2.29 22.96
C THR A 293 -22.39 -3.71 22.41
N PHE A 294 -21.28 -4.45 22.36
CA PHE A 294 -21.24 -5.86 22.02
C PHE A 294 -20.85 -6.70 23.23
N VAL A 295 -21.46 -7.88 23.33
CA VAL A 295 -21.16 -8.89 24.34
C VAL A 295 -20.61 -10.12 23.61
N TYR A 296 -19.33 -10.42 23.80
CA TYR A 296 -18.69 -11.63 23.29
C TYR A 296 -19.53 -12.88 23.63
N GLN A 297 -19.61 -13.82 22.69
CA GLN A 297 -20.24 -15.12 22.90
C GLN A 297 -19.15 -16.17 23.15
N SER A 298 -19.18 -16.82 24.32
CA SER A 298 -18.23 -17.90 24.63
C SER A 298 -18.32 -19.04 23.62
N ASP A 299 -17.23 -19.80 23.51
CA ASP A 299 -17.08 -20.97 22.66
C ASP A 299 -17.30 -20.68 21.16
N THR A 300 -16.97 -19.46 20.72
CA THR A 300 -17.12 -19.07 19.29
C THR A 300 -15.80 -18.82 18.56
N MET A 301 -14.67 -18.73 19.27
CA MET A 301 -13.39 -18.43 18.64
C MET A 301 -12.89 -19.58 17.75
N ARG A 302 -12.49 -19.24 16.52
CA ARG A 302 -11.93 -20.17 15.53
C ARG A 302 -10.77 -19.51 14.81
N THR A 303 -9.73 -20.27 14.51
CA THR A 303 -8.63 -19.81 13.66
C THR A 303 -8.44 -20.73 12.47
N THR A 304 -7.95 -20.18 11.36
CA THR A 304 -7.49 -20.96 10.23
C THR A 304 -6.34 -20.26 9.53
N THR A 305 -5.55 -21.05 8.79
CA THR A 305 -4.58 -20.54 7.83
C THR A 305 -4.99 -21.02 6.45
N MET A 306 -4.81 -20.16 5.45
CA MET A 306 -5.07 -20.48 4.04
C MET A 306 -4.05 -19.79 3.14
N THR A 307 -4.15 -20.03 1.84
CA THR A 307 -3.35 -19.28 0.86
C THR A 307 -3.68 -17.80 0.97
N ALA A 308 -2.67 -16.94 0.88
CA ALA A 308 -2.87 -15.50 0.79
C ALA A 308 -3.79 -15.18 -0.41
N CYS A 309 -4.47 -14.04 -0.33
CA CYS A 309 -5.27 -13.55 -1.45
C CYS A 309 -4.38 -13.37 -2.68
N ALA A 310 -4.95 -13.58 -3.86
CA ALA A 310 -4.24 -13.49 -5.14
C ALA A 310 -3.61 -12.10 -5.34
N ASN A 311 -4.23 -11.09 -4.75
CA ASN A 311 -3.72 -9.74 -4.63
C ASN A 311 -3.41 -9.41 -3.15
N VAL A 312 -2.73 -8.29 -2.93
CA VAL A 312 -2.37 -7.91 -1.55
C VAL A 312 -3.57 -7.44 -0.72
N GLY A 313 -4.63 -6.98 -1.39
CA GLY A 313 -5.97 -6.93 -0.82
C GLY A 313 -6.80 -8.11 -1.29
N CYS A 314 -7.65 -8.64 -0.42
CA CYS A 314 -8.62 -9.66 -0.79
C CYS A 314 -9.80 -8.99 -1.49
N ASP A 315 -10.23 -9.52 -2.63
CA ASP A 315 -11.48 -9.08 -3.24
C ASP A 315 -12.71 -9.60 -2.47
N ALA A 316 -13.91 -9.15 -2.83
CA ALA A 316 -15.14 -9.55 -2.13
C ALA A 316 -15.41 -11.07 -2.19
N THR A 317 -14.98 -11.76 -3.24
CA THR A 317 -15.12 -13.22 -3.36
C THR A 317 -14.12 -13.93 -2.45
N GLU A 318 -12.88 -13.45 -2.40
CA GLU A 318 -11.85 -13.95 -1.50
C GLU A 318 -12.23 -13.72 -0.02
N GLU A 319 -12.73 -12.53 0.32
CA GLU A 319 -13.22 -12.22 1.67
C GLU A 319 -14.37 -13.13 2.11
N GLN A 320 -15.31 -13.39 1.20
CA GLN A 320 -16.41 -14.32 1.46
C GLN A 320 -15.87 -15.75 1.70
N ASN A 321 -14.89 -16.19 0.90
CA ASN A 321 -14.26 -17.50 1.08
C ASN A 321 -13.48 -17.59 2.40
N ILE A 322 -12.81 -16.52 2.82
CA ILE A 322 -12.13 -16.43 4.11
C ILE A 322 -13.17 -16.63 5.23
N TYR A 323 -14.26 -15.85 5.20
CA TYR A 323 -15.35 -15.95 6.17
C TYR A 323 -15.92 -17.37 6.24
N ASP A 324 -16.30 -17.95 5.10
CA ASP A 324 -16.93 -19.26 5.07
C ASP A 324 -16.01 -20.36 5.60
N THR A 325 -14.71 -20.26 5.32
CA THR A 325 -13.71 -21.22 5.79
C THR A 325 -13.46 -21.10 7.29
N VAL A 326 -13.22 -19.89 7.81
CA VAL A 326 -12.90 -19.69 9.23
C VAL A 326 -14.11 -19.98 10.13
N ARG A 327 -15.33 -19.69 9.66
CA ARG A 327 -16.57 -19.94 10.40
C ARG A 327 -16.78 -21.42 10.70
N VAL A 328 -16.35 -22.32 9.82
CA VAL A 328 -16.48 -23.77 9.99
C VAL A 328 -15.19 -24.44 10.47
N ALA A 329 -14.12 -23.67 10.70
CA ALA A 329 -12.87 -24.18 11.23
C ALA A 329 -13.04 -24.71 12.66
N SER A 330 -12.08 -25.50 13.14
CA SER A 330 -12.12 -26.04 14.50
C SER A 330 -12.20 -24.93 15.53
N LEU A 331 -13.03 -25.15 16.56
CA LEU A 331 -13.03 -24.30 17.74
C LEU A 331 -11.63 -24.28 18.36
N ARG A 332 -11.16 -23.10 18.70
CA ARG A 332 -10.02 -22.91 19.61
C ARG A 332 -10.58 -22.68 21.00
N SER A 333 -9.81 -23.00 22.04
CA SER A 333 -10.26 -22.67 23.38
C SER A 333 -10.40 -21.15 23.45
N ASP A 334 -11.58 -20.69 23.80
CA ASP A 334 -11.69 -19.44 24.48
C ASP A 334 -11.19 -19.68 25.89
N ASN A 335 -10.14 -18.97 26.27
CA ASN A 335 -9.69 -18.96 27.66
C ASN A 335 -10.28 -17.71 28.31
N PRO A 336 -11.61 -17.62 28.56
CA PRO A 336 -12.27 -16.39 29.00
C PRO A 336 -11.79 -15.92 30.39
N ASP A 337 -11.03 -16.76 31.12
CA ASP A 337 -10.53 -16.48 32.46
C ASP A 337 -9.00 -16.59 32.61
N GLY A 338 -8.26 -16.85 31.51
CA GLY A 338 -6.80 -16.97 31.54
C GLY A 338 -6.26 -18.12 32.40
N SER A 339 -7.11 -19.07 32.83
CA SER A 339 -6.75 -20.06 33.85
C SER A 339 -6.03 -21.30 33.30
N LEU A 340 -6.07 -21.53 31.99
CA LEU A 340 -5.34 -22.62 31.34
C LEU A 340 -3.95 -22.14 30.87
N PRO A 341 -2.85 -22.73 31.36
CA PRO A 341 -1.51 -22.35 30.92
C PRO A 341 -1.21 -22.86 29.50
N GLY A 342 -1.03 -21.92 28.57
CA GLY A 342 -0.07 -22.03 27.46
C GLY A 342 -0.38 -22.98 26.31
N GLY A 343 -1.63 -23.03 25.82
CA GLY A 343 -2.00 -23.87 24.68
C GLY A 343 -2.73 -23.17 23.52
N ASP A 344 -3.22 -21.95 23.72
CA ASP A 344 -4.15 -21.34 22.78
C ASP A 344 -3.50 -20.26 21.95
N GLU A 345 -3.78 -20.23 20.65
CA GLU A 345 -3.31 -19.20 19.72
C GLU A 345 -4.07 -17.88 19.91
N VAL A 346 -5.26 -17.92 20.54
CA VAL A 346 -6.20 -16.79 20.68
C VAL A 346 -6.90 -16.78 22.05
N SER A 347 -7.31 -15.61 22.53
CA SER A 347 -7.99 -15.45 23.82
C SER A 347 -8.95 -14.24 23.85
N TYR A 348 -9.84 -14.22 24.86
CA TYR A 348 -10.73 -13.09 25.17
C TYR A 348 -10.59 -12.70 26.64
N THR A 349 -10.29 -11.43 26.91
CA THR A 349 -10.19 -10.90 28.26
C THR A 349 -11.42 -10.07 28.61
N ALA A 350 -12.36 -10.65 29.37
CA ALA A 350 -13.65 -10.02 29.69
C ALA A 350 -13.53 -8.66 30.41
N GLY A 351 -12.49 -8.47 31.23
CA GLY A 351 -12.27 -7.21 31.96
C GLY A 351 -11.89 -6.02 31.07
N THR A 352 -11.25 -6.29 29.93
CA THR A 352 -10.79 -5.28 28.97
C THR A 352 -11.55 -5.32 27.65
N LEU A 353 -12.46 -6.29 27.49
CA LEU A 353 -13.18 -6.58 26.24
C LEU A 353 -12.24 -6.87 25.06
N THR A 354 -11.04 -7.38 25.34
CA THR A 354 -10.01 -7.57 24.32
C THR A 354 -10.05 -8.98 23.75
N ILE A 355 -10.03 -9.09 22.43
CA ILE A 355 -9.77 -10.30 21.65
C ILE A 355 -8.30 -10.25 21.23
N GLU A 356 -7.54 -11.30 21.50
CA GLU A 356 -6.07 -11.31 21.34
C GLU A 356 -5.61 -12.57 20.60
N ALA A 357 -4.52 -12.46 19.83
CA ALA A 357 -3.81 -13.57 19.21
C ALA A 357 -2.29 -13.33 19.27
N GLY A 358 -1.51 -14.39 19.50
CA GLY A 358 -0.06 -14.29 19.76
C GLY A 358 0.28 -14.06 21.24
N ASP A 359 1.53 -14.28 21.62
CA ASP A 359 1.98 -14.51 23.01
C ASP A 359 2.70 -13.34 23.69
N GLN A 360 2.76 -12.16 23.05
CA GLN A 360 3.47 -11.00 23.62
C GLN A 360 2.71 -10.33 24.78
N THR A 361 1.38 -10.29 24.73
CA THR A 361 0.54 -9.59 25.71
C THR A 361 -0.36 -10.50 26.53
N SER A 362 -0.53 -11.75 26.09
CA SER A 362 -1.34 -12.77 26.75
C SER A 362 -0.58 -14.09 26.79
N ALA A 363 -0.99 -15.02 27.66
CA ALA A 363 -0.35 -16.34 27.78
C ALA A 363 -0.74 -17.30 26.63
N ASN A 364 -0.98 -16.74 25.44
CA ASN A 364 -1.24 -17.49 24.22
C ASN A 364 0.05 -18.17 23.72
N SER A 365 -0.07 -18.94 22.64
CA SER A 365 1.06 -19.46 21.87
C SER A 365 1.50 -18.44 20.84
N GLN A 366 2.80 -18.44 20.53
CA GLN A 366 3.38 -17.66 19.44
C GLN A 366 2.59 -17.86 18.14
N LEU A 367 2.22 -16.76 17.49
CA LEU A 367 1.49 -16.77 16.23
C LEU A 367 2.46 -16.52 15.07
N ASP A 368 2.72 -17.57 14.29
CA ASP A 368 3.55 -17.49 13.09
C ASP A 368 2.67 -17.53 11.83
N VAL A 369 2.94 -16.65 10.88
CA VAL A 369 2.26 -16.62 9.58
C VAL A 369 3.27 -16.93 8.48
N ASN A 370 3.10 -18.09 7.86
CA ASN A 370 3.98 -18.54 6.78
C ASN A 370 3.96 -17.58 5.58
N ALA A 371 5.01 -17.65 4.75
CA ALA A 371 5.07 -16.91 3.50
C ALA A 371 3.91 -17.28 2.57
N ASN A 372 3.33 -16.29 1.89
CA ASN A 372 2.20 -16.46 0.97
C ASN A 372 0.96 -17.12 1.59
N THR A 373 0.74 -16.91 2.89
CA THR A 373 -0.45 -17.40 3.59
C THR A 373 -1.27 -16.26 4.17
N LEU A 374 -2.50 -16.54 4.52
CA LEU A 374 -3.35 -15.68 5.31
C LEU A 374 -3.74 -16.41 6.58
N TRP A 375 -3.70 -15.70 7.70
CA TRP A 375 -4.24 -16.16 8.97
C TRP A 375 -5.56 -15.47 9.24
N ALA A 376 -6.56 -16.18 9.75
CA ALA A 376 -7.86 -15.62 10.09
C ALA A 376 -8.35 -16.11 11.45
N LEU A 377 -9.03 -15.22 12.16
CA LEU A 377 -9.75 -15.41 13.40
C LEU A 377 -11.22 -15.06 13.20
N PHE A 378 -12.09 -15.90 13.72
CA PHE A 378 -13.53 -15.68 13.79
C PHE A 378 -14.00 -15.69 15.23
N PHE A 379 -14.97 -14.83 15.56
CA PHE A 379 -15.71 -14.88 16.82
C PHE A 379 -17.09 -14.26 16.67
N GLU A 380 -18.00 -14.55 17.61
CA GLU A 380 -19.33 -13.94 17.63
C GLU A 380 -19.49 -12.99 18.81
N ALA A 381 -20.24 -11.91 18.60
CA ALA A 381 -20.72 -11.05 19.67
C ALA A 381 -22.19 -10.67 19.45
N LYS A 382 -22.91 -10.40 20.54
CA LYS A 382 -24.29 -9.94 20.50
C LYS A 382 -24.39 -8.47 20.81
N VAL A 383 -25.24 -7.74 20.10
CA VAL A 383 -25.59 -6.36 20.43
C VAL A 383 -26.27 -6.31 21.80
N ALA A 384 -25.64 -5.64 22.75
CA ALA A 384 -26.03 -5.47 24.15
C ALA A 384 -27.35 -4.69 24.32
N LEU A 385 -27.88 -4.77 25.54
CA LEU A 385 -29.14 -4.14 25.96
C LEU A 385 -29.01 -2.64 26.28
#